data_AF-A0A7S1X316-F1
#
_entry.id   AF-A0A7S1X316-F1
#
_cell.length_a   1.000
_cell.length_b   1.000
_cell.length_c   1.000
_cell.angle_alpha   90.00
_cell.angle_beta   90.00
_cell.angle_gamma   90.00
#
_symmetry.space_group_name_H-M   'P 1'
#
loop_
_entity.id
_entity.type
_entity.pdbx_description
1 polymer ?
#
loop_
_entity_poly.entity_id
_entity_poly.type
_entity_poly.pdbx_seq_one_letter_code
_entity_poly.pdbx_strand_id
1 'polypeptide(L)'
;KKCLPELRRQVVSGADIVRAPVALALAHLLQLLPPEVEALEVPKALQVVANVQKSRGQKQRDVARGVLVDMARLLGPGCLTMVVESLVSACPPRGYTAHVLGFSLHAVLEGLVPDATPGCVDEALEMLLPLVEADLFTDLAEEKEATNFSAAYKEAKRCRAYDSYHLLCKSATFSENAQLLLSPISTRLALASHPKTRAKLHGLIQSAVRGIQENPSASPPDVCLF
;
A
#
# COMPACT_ATOMS: atom_id res chain seq x y z
N LYS A 1 17.91 -0.90 27.90
CA LYS A 1 18.52 -0.62 26.56
C LYS A 1 18.64 -1.84 25.62
N LYS A 2 18.53 -3.12 26.06
CA LYS A 2 18.73 -4.31 25.18
C LYS A 2 17.44 -5.05 24.73
N CYS A 3 16.27 -4.74 25.29
CA CYS A 3 15.05 -5.53 25.05
C CYS A 3 14.52 -5.39 23.61
N LEU A 4 14.32 -4.16 23.12
CA LEU A 4 13.80 -3.89 21.77
C LEU A 4 14.64 -4.52 20.64
N PRO A 5 15.97 -4.34 20.60
CA PRO A 5 16.79 -4.97 19.56
C PRO A 5 16.74 -6.50 19.59
N GLU A 6 16.63 -7.11 20.78
CA GLU A 6 16.56 -8.55 20.93
C GLU A 6 15.21 -9.11 20.50
N LEU A 7 14.11 -8.48 20.93
CA LEU A 7 12.76 -8.85 20.52
C LEU A 7 12.59 -8.69 19.01
N ARG A 8 13.12 -7.61 18.42
CA ARG A 8 13.14 -7.40 16.97
C ARG A 8 13.91 -8.50 16.24
N ARG A 9 15.07 -8.91 16.76
CA ARG A 9 15.84 -10.04 16.21
C ARG A 9 15.05 -11.34 16.22
N GLN A 10 14.09 -11.45 17.14
CA GLN A 10 13.23 -12.61 17.25
C GLN A 10 11.98 -12.56 16.36
N VAL A 11 11.64 -11.45 15.72
CA VAL A 11 10.45 -11.38 14.86
C VAL A 11 10.54 -12.37 13.68
N VAL A 12 11.74 -12.56 13.14
CA VAL A 12 11.99 -13.54 12.07
C VAL A 12 12.91 -14.64 12.60
N SER A 13 12.61 -15.88 12.22
CA SER A 13 13.43 -17.06 12.50
C SER A 13 13.94 -17.66 11.18
N GLY A 14 15.21 -18.07 11.16
CA GLY A 14 15.84 -18.56 9.93
C GLY A 14 15.86 -17.51 8.83
N ALA A 15 15.72 -17.93 7.57
CA ALA A 15 15.82 -17.01 6.44
C ALA A 15 14.55 -16.16 6.24
N ASP A 16 13.34 -16.68 6.48
CA ASP A 16 12.08 -16.02 6.06
C ASP A 16 10.83 -16.40 6.91
N ILE A 17 11.00 -16.95 8.13
CA ILE A 17 9.84 -17.38 8.94
C ILE A 17 9.45 -16.28 9.92
N VAL A 18 8.37 -15.56 9.62
CA VAL A 18 7.81 -14.56 10.55
C VAL A 18 7.11 -15.26 11.71
N ARG A 19 7.55 -14.95 12.94
CA ARG A 19 6.88 -15.36 14.18
C ARG A 19 5.81 -14.33 14.53
N ALA A 20 4.60 -14.52 13.99
CA ALA A 20 3.48 -13.59 14.17
C ALA A 20 3.26 -13.14 15.63
N PRO A 21 3.24 -14.03 16.65
CA PRO A 21 3.03 -13.59 18.03
C PRO A 21 4.12 -12.64 18.54
N VAL A 22 5.37 -12.82 18.10
CA VAL A 22 6.51 -11.96 18.49
C VAL A 22 6.41 -10.61 17.81
N ALA A 23 6.01 -10.58 16.54
CA ALA A 23 5.80 -9.35 15.77
C ALA A 23 4.70 -8.49 16.40
N LEU A 24 3.57 -9.10 16.77
CA LEU A 24 2.44 -8.41 17.39
C LEU A 24 2.77 -7.96 18.82
N ALA A 25 3.47 -8.78 19.60
CA ALA A 25 3.97 -8.37 20.92
C ALA A 25 4.92 -7.17 20.83
N LEU A 26 5.79 -7.13 19.80
CA LEU A 26 6.64 -5.98 19.53
C LEU A 26 5.81 -4.74 19.18
N ALA A 27 4.80 -4.86 18.31
CA ALA A 27 3.91 -3.74 17.95
C ALA A 27 3.21 -3.16 19.20
N HIS A 28 2.62 -4.02 20.04
CA HIS A 28 2.00 -3.58 21.30
C HIS A 28 2.99 -2.87 22.22
N LEU A 29 4.21 -3.37 22.34
CA LEU A 29 5.22 -2.75 23.19
C LEU A 29 5.62 -1.37 22.66
N LEU A 30 5.69 -1.19 21.34
CA LEU A 30 6.03 0.09 20.71
C LEU A 30 5.00 1.18 21.03
N GLN A 31 3.71 0.84 21.09
CA GLN A 31 2.63 1.76 21.46
C GLN A 31 2.70 2.26 22.93
N LEU A 32 3.47 1.57 23.77
CA LEU A 32 3.67 1.96 25.17
C LEU A 32 4.89 2.88 25.35
N LEU A 33 5.63 3.16 24.28
CA LEU A 33 6.81 4.01 24.34
C LEU A 33 6.45 5.50 24.21
N PRO A 34 7.33 6.41 24.65
CA PRO A 34 7.19 7.82 24.34
C PRO A 34 7.15 8.05 22.82
N PRO A 35 6.37 9.04 22.33
CA PRO A 35 6.14 9.26 20.90
C PRO A 35 7.43 9.40 20.08
N GLU A 36 8.46 10.04 20.63
CA GLU A 36 9.74 10.24 19.94
C GLU A 36 10.51 8.93 19.73
N VAL A 37 10.37 7.99 20.66
CA VAL A 37 11.01 6.67 20.58
C VAL A 37 10.18 5.74 19.71
N GLU A 38 8.85 5.81 19.81
CA GLU A 38 7.93 5.05 18.98
C GLU A 38 8.17 5.35 17.50
N ALA A 39 8.15 6.63 17.11
CA ALA A 39 8.38 7.07 15.73
C ALA A 39 9.73 6.58 15.16
N LEU A 40 10.74 6.41 16.01
CA LEU A 40 12.06 5.91 15.61
C LEU A 40 12.12 4.38 15.49
N GLU A 41 11.37 3.64 16.30
CA GLU A 41 11.45 2.18 16.39
C GLU A 41 10.38 1.45 15.57
N VAL A 42 9.22 2.06 15.33
CA VAL A 42 8.15 1.49 14.48
C VAL A 42 8.63 1.17 13.06
N PRO A 43 9.30 2.08 12.32
CA PRO A 43 9.82 1.76 11.00
C PRO A 43 10.78 0.57 11.02
N LYS A 44 11.62 0.46 12.06
CA LYS A 44 12.58 -0.65 12.20
C LYS A 44 11.87 -1.99 12.42
N ALA A 45 10.76 -2.01 13.15
CA ALA A 45 9.97 -3.21 13.38
C ALA A 45 9.22 -3.63 12.10
N LEU A 46 8.56 -2.68 11.44
CA LEU A 46 7.88 -2.89 10.16
C LEU A 46 8.85 -3.42 9.09
N GLN A 47 10.05 -2.83 8.99
CA GLN A 47 11.07 -3.21 8.02
C GLN A 47 11.50 -4.69 8.15
N VAL A 48 11.52 -5.24 9.37
CA VAL A 48 11.88 -6.66 9.59
C VAL A 48 10.85 -7.59 8.94
N VAL A 49 9.56 -7.30 9.09
CA VAL A 49 8.49 -8.10 8.45
C VAL A 49 8.41 -7.81 6.96
N ALA A 50 8.51 -6.54 6.56
CA ALA A 50 8.51 -6.14 5.15
C ALA A 50 9.63 -6.83 4.36
N ASN A 51 10.83 -6.99 4.94
CA ASN A 51 11.95 -7.67 4.29
C ASN A 51 11.64 -9.11 3.86
N VAL A 52 10.74 -9.82 4.55
CA VAL A 52 10.32 -11.19 4.20
C VAL A 52 9.46 -11.22 2.92
N GLN A 53 8.90 -10.08 2.50
CA GLN A 53 8.19 -10.00 1.21
C GLN A 53 9.11 -10.28 0.00
N LYS A 54 10.43 -10.15 0.16
CA LYS A 54 11.43 -10.55 -0.85
C LYS A 54 11.61 -12.06 -0.97
N SER A 55 11.00 -12.85 -0.08
CA SER A 55 11.11 -14.30 -0.15
C SER A 55 10.53 -14.82 -1.45
N ARG A 56 11.21 -15.81 -2.06
CA ARG A 56 10.69 -16.52 -3.23
C ARG A 56 9.49 -17.40 -2.87
N GLY A 57 9.34 -17.78 -1.61
CA GLY A 57 8.24 -18.62 -1.14
C GLY A 57 6.92 -17.86 -0.96
N GLN A 58 5.87 -18.29 -1.68
CA GLN A 58 4.53 -17.69 -1.59
C GLN A 58 3.98 -17.73 -0.15
N LYS A 59 4.17 -18.84 0.56
CA LYS A 59 3.67 -19.02 1.92
C LYS A 59 4.29 -18.01 2.88
N GLN A 60 5.59 -17.75 2.73
CA GLN A 60 6.34 -16.78 3.53
C GLN A 60 5.81 -15.36 3.27
N ARG A 61 5.61 -14.99 2.00
CA ARG A 61 5.03 -13.69 1.63
C ARG A 61 3.60 -13.52 2.17
N ASP A 62 2.76 -14.54 2.06
CA ASP A 62 1.39 -14.52 2.56
C ASP A 62 1.34 -14.33 4.08
N VAL A 63 2.15 -15.08 4.84
CA VAL A 63 2.25 -14.92 6.30
C VAL A 63 2.81 -13.54 6.68
N ALA A 64 3.90 -13.12 6.05
CA ALA A 64 4.50 -11.81 6.32
C ALA A 64 3.52 -10.67 6.03
N ARG A 65 2.68 -10.81 4.99
CA ARG A 65 1.68 -9.80 4.62
C ARG A 65 0.58 -9.71 5.66
N GLY A 66 0.05 -10.87 6.08
CA GLY A 66 -0.94 -10.91 7.16
C GLY A 66 -0.42 -10.24 8.43
N VAL A 67 0.80 -10.59 8.84
CA VAL A 67 1.42 -9.99 10.03
C VAL A 67 1.64 -8.49 9.86
N LEU A 68 2.06 -8.03 8.69
CA LEU A 68 2.24 -6.59 8.43
C LEU A 68 0.92 -5.83 8.52
N VAL A 69 -0.17 -6.41 7.98
CA VAL A 69 -1.53 -5.84 8.10
C VAL A 69 -1.97 -5.79 9.56
N ASP A 70 -1.78 -6.87 10.32
CA ASP A 70 -2.15 -6.93 11.74
C ASP A 70 -1.33 -5.94 12.57
N MET A 71 -0.02 -5.82 12.32
CA MET A 71 0.82 -4.82 12.96
C MET A 71 0.33 -3.40 12.66
N ALA A 72 0.01 -3.10 11.41
CA ALA A 72 -0.42 -1.78 11.01
C ALA A 72 -1.82 -1.42 11.57
N ARG A 73 -2.73 -2.41 11.66
CA ARG A 73 -4.01 -2.26 12.37
C ARG A 73 -3.83 -1.96 13.85
N LEU A 74 -2.89 -2.66 14.51
CA LEU A 74 -2.59 -2.42 15.92
C LEU A 74 -2.04 -1.01 16.12
N LEU A 75 -1.04 -0.62 15.34
CA LEU A 75 -0.37 0.69 15.42
C LEU A 75 -1.28 1.86 15.01
N GLY A 76 -2.27 1.60 14.14
CA GLY A 76 -3.24 2.58 13.66
C GLY A 76 -2.83 3.31 12.37
N PRO A 77 -3.73 4.13 11.81
CA PRO A 77 -3.55 4.75 10.49
C PRO A 77 -2.34 5.69 10.40
N GLY A 78 -1.93 6.32 11.49
CA GLY A 78 -0.75 7.20 11.52
C GLY A 78 0.58 6.51 11.15
N CYS A 79 0.63 5.17 11.16
CA CYS A 79 1.81 4.44 10.71
C CYS A 79 1.83 4.17 9.20
N LEU A 80 0.78 4.51 8.44
CA LEU A 80 0.64 4.14 7.02
C LEU A 80 1.84 4.58 6.18
N THR A 81 2.27 5.84 6.32
CA THR A 81 3.47 6.39 5.66
C THR A 81 4.70 5.51 5.91
N MET A 82 4.95 5.14 7.17
CA MET A 82 6.07 4.28 7.57
C MET A 82 5.96 2.85 7.01
N VAL A 83 4.74 2.31 6.88
CA VAL A 83 4.49 1.00 6.28
C VAL A 83 4.79 1.03 4.78
N VAL A 84 4.35 2.09 4.08
CA VAL A 84 4.60 2.28 2.65
C VAL A 84 6.11 2.39 2.40
N GLU A 85 6.82 3.22 3.16
CA GLU A 85 8.28 3.34 3.10
C GLU A 85 8.99 2.01 3.33
N SER A 86 8.59 1.27 4.36
CA SER A 86 9.16 -0.05 4.69
C SER A 86 8.94 -1.06 3.56
N LEU A 87 7.77 -1.04 2.93
CA LEU A 87 7.44 -1.90 1.79
C LEU A 87 8.20 -1.52 0.52
N VAL A 88 8.30 -0.23 0.19
CA VAL A 88 9.07 0.26 -0.97
C VAL A 88 10.56 -0.06 -0.81
N SER A 89 11.09 0.14 0.39
CA SER A 89 12.47 -0.22 0.77
C SER A 89 12.72 -1.74 0.66
N ALA A 90 11.78 -2.55 1.15
CA ALA A 90 11.88 -4.00 1.07
C ALA A 90 11.70 -4.54 -0.35
N CYS A 91 10.74 -4.00 -1.10
CA CYS A 91 10.33 -4.46 -2.42
C CYS A 91 10.44 -3.31 -3.42
N PRO A 92 11.64 -3.05 -3.96
CA PRO A 92 11.81 -2.03 -4.99
C PRO A 92 10.86 -2.29 -6.17
N PRO A 93 10.30 -1.24 -6.81
CA PRO A 93 9.33 -1.35 -7.90
C PRO A 93 9.99 -1.76 -9.22
N ARG A 94 10.64 -2.93 -9.25
CA ARG A 94 11.32 -3.51 -10.41
C ARG A 94 11.12 -5.02 -10.45
N GLY A 95 10.79 -5.57 -11.62
CA GLY A 95 10.57 -7.00 -11.81
C GLY A 95 9.52 -7.59 -10.86
N TYR A 96 9.72 -8.82 -10.40
CA TYR A 96 8.71 -9.52 -9.59
C TYR A 96 8.34 -8.81 -8.27
N THR A 97 9.29 -8.08 -7.64
CA THR A 97 9.03 -7.39 -6.37
C THR A 97 8.08 -6.20 -6.54
N ALA A 98 7.95 -5.64 -7.74
CA ALA A 98 6.95 -4.61 -8.02
C ALA A 98 5.52 -5.16 -7.87
N HIS A 99 5.27 -6.38 -8.35
CA HIS A 99 3.97 -7.04 -8.20
C HIS A 99 3.67 -7.36 -6.74
N VAL A 100 4.69 -7.82 -5.99
CA VAL A 100 4.59 -8.06 -4.55
C VAL A 100 4.29 -6.77 -3.79
N LEU A 101 4.94 -5.66 -4.17
CA LEU A 101 4.71 -4.34 -3.60
C LEU A 101 3.25 -3.91 -3.80
N GLY A 102 2.77 -3.87 -5.06
CA GLY A 102 1.39 -3.44 -5.35
C GLY A 102 0.33 -4.30 -4.65
N PHE A 103 0.54 -5.62 -4.61
CA PHE A 103 -0.37 -6.54 -3.92
C PHE A 103 -0.35 -6.32 -2.40
N SER A 104 0.82 -6.11 -1.80
CA SER A 104 0.96 -5.94 -0.35
C SER A 104 0.49 -4.58 0.13
N LEU A 105 0.74 -3.51 -0.64
CA LEU A 105 0.18 -2.18 -0.39
C LEU A 105 -1.34 -2.22 -0.38
N HIS A 106 -1.94 -2.88 -1.38
CA HIS A 106 -3.39 -3.03 -1.41
C HIS A 106 -3.93 -3.75 -0.16
N ALA A 107 -3.27 -4.83 0.29
CA ALA A 107 -3.69 -5.55 1.49
C ALA A 107 -3.59 -4.70 2.77
N VAL A 108 -2.57 -3.85 2.87
CA VAL A 108 -2.44 -2.88 3.98
C VAL A 108 -3.56 -1.85 3.91
N LEU A 109 -3.83 -1.26 2.74
CA LEU A 109 -4.92 -0.30 2.58
C LEU A 109 -6.28 -0.93 2.90
N GLU A 110 -6.59 -2.10 2.35
CA GLU A 110 -7.81 -2.86 2.64
C GLU A 110 -7.93 -3.19 4.13
N GLY A 111 -6.79 -3.37 4.81
CA GLY A 111 -6.73 -3.68 6.23
C GLY A 111 -6.94 -2.48 7.17
N LEU A 112 -6.42 -1.30 6.85
CA LEU A 112 -6.50 -0.12 7.71
C LEU A 112 -7.62 0.84 7.35
N VAL A 113 -7.84 1.07 6.06
CA VAL A 113 -8.61 2.22 5.58
C VAL A 113 -10.11 2.16 5.92
N PRO A 114 -10.81 1.02 5.82
CA PRO A 114 -12.26 0.97 6.05
C PRO A 114 -12.72 1.47 7.43
N ASP A 115 -11.90 1.30 8.46
CA ASP A 115 -12.21 1.68 9.85
C ASP A 115 -11.50 2.96 10.29
N ALA A 116 -10.78 3.62 9.38
CA ALA A 116 -9.99 4.81 9.68
C ALA A 116 -10.78 6.11 9.51
N THR A 117 -10.29 7.17 10.13
CA THR A 117 -10.85 8.51 9.94
C THR A 117 -10.55 9.05 8.54
N PRO A 118 -11.40 9.94 8.01
CA PRO A 118 -11.06 10.71 6.82
C PRO A 118 -9.72 11.42 7.01
N GLY A 119 -8.93 11.50 5.94
CA GLY A 119 -7.58 12.05 5.92
C GLY A 119 -6.47 11.06 6.30
N CYS A 120 -6.80 9.82 6.69
CA CYS A 120 -5.80 8.83 7.13
C CYS A 120 -4.74 8.46 6.06
N VAL A 121 -4.99 8.78 4.80
CA VAL A 121 -4.08 8.49 3.68
C VAL A 121 -3.32 9.72 3.20
N ASP A 122 -3.65 10.92 3.68
CA ASP A 122 -3.23 12.19 3.06
C ASP A 122 -1.71 12.32 2.99
N GLU A 123 -1.01 12.07 4.10
CA GLU A 123 0.45 12.11 4.18
C GLU A 123 1.15 11.08 3.26
N ALA A 124 0.46 9.99 2.93
CA ALA A 124 1.00 8.92 2.11
C ALA A 124 0.63 9.05 0.62
N LEU A 125 -0.26 9.97 0.25
CA LEU A 125 -0.78 10.08 -1.13
C LEU A 125 0.34 10.30 -2.15
N GLU A 126 1.30 11.18 -1.86
CA GLU A 126 2.41 11.47 -2.77
C GLU A 126 3.30 10.25 -3.03
N MET A 127 3.36 9.29 -2.08
CA MET A 127 4.07 8.03 -2.28
C MET A 127 3.19 6.96 -2.94
N LEU A 128 1.90 6.94 -2.63
CA LEU A 128 0.98 5.89 -3.07
C LEU A 128 0.54 6.07 -4.53
N LEU A 129 0.27 7.30 -4.96
CA LEU A 129 -0.23 7.57 -6.32
C LEU A 129 0.79 7.18 -7.42
N PRO A 130 2.09 7.50 -7.31
CA PRO A 130 3.07 7.03 -8.29
C PRO A 130 3.17 5.51 -8.37
N LEU A 131 2.92 4.78 -7.27
CA LEU A 131 2.93 3.31 -7.25
C LEU A 131 1.68 2.74 -7.94
N VAL A 132 0.51 3.36 -7.75
CA VAL A 132 -0.72 3.04 -8.49
C VAL A 132 -0.50 3.27 -9.98
N GLU A 133 0.08 4.41 -10.35
CA GLU A 133 0.37 4.74 -11.75
C GLU A 133 1.35 3.77 -12.39
N ALA A 134 2.41 3.40 -11.66
CA ALA A 134 3.39 2.44 -12.14
C ALA A 134 2.73 1.09 -12.45
N ASP A 135 1.85 0.60 -11.57
CA ASP A 135 1.17 -0.69 -11.75
C ASP A 135 0.16 -0.71 -12.91
N LEU A 136 -0.25 0.47 -13.41
CA LEU A 136 -1.22 0.63 -14.50
C LEU A 136 -0.59 0.99 -15.85
N PHE A 137 0.37 1.91 -15.86
CA PHE A 137 0.82 2.59 -17.08
C PHE A 137 2.27 2.30 -17.46
N THR A 138 2.95 1.41 -16.75
CA THR A 138 4.29 0.94 -17.11
C THR A 138 4.28 -0.50 -17.57
N ASP A 139 5.46 -1.01 -17.95
CA ASP A 139 5.71 -2.39 -18.36
C ASP A 139 5.19 -3.41 -17.33
N LEU A 140 5.06 -3.04 -16.06
CA LEU A 140 4.42 -3.88 -15.03
C LEU A 140 3.00 -4.31 -15.41
N ALA A 141 2.24 -3.42 -16.05
CA ALA A 141 0.90 -3.76 -16.51
C ALA A 141 0.94 -4.78 -17.67
N GLU A 142 1.93 -4.66 -18.55
CA GLU A 142 2.13 -5.58 -19.67
C GLU A 142 2.58 -6.97 -19.18
N GLU A 143 3.43 -7.02 -18.16
CA GLU A 143 3.85 -8.25 -17.49
C GLU A 143 2.67 -9.03 -16.89
N LYS A 144 1.65 -8.34 -16.37
CA LYS A 144 0.41 -8.99 -15.86
C LYS A 144 -0.48 -9.52 -16.97
N GLU A 145 -0.48 -8.87 -18.14
CA GLU A 145 -1.18 -9.33 -19.34
C GLU A 145 -0.47 -10.54 -19.99
N ALA A 146 0.84 -10.71 -19.75
CA ALA A 146 1.61 -11.86 -20.22
C ALA A 146 1.35 -13.14 -19.38
N THR A 147 0.78 -14.16 -20.01
CA THR A 147 0.35 -15.42 -19.38
C THR A 147 1.47 -16.21 -18.69
N ASN A 148 2.70 -16.14 -19.21
CA ASN A 148 3.84 -16.89 -18.65
C ASN A 148 4.30 -16.35 -17.29
N PHE A 149 4.14 -15.05 -17.03
CA PHE A 149 4.59 -14.43 -15.78
C PHE A 149 3.50 -14.45 -14.70
N SER A 150 2.24 -14.20 -15.08
CA SER A 150 1.09 -14.26 -14.16
C SER A 150 0.83 -15.67 -13.59
N ALA A 151 1.24 -16.73 -14.28
CA ALA A 151 1.15 -18.10 -13.77
C ALA A 151 2.12 -18.38 -12.60
N ALA A 152 3.29 -17.73 -12.58
CA ALA A 152 4.36 -18.00 -11.62
C ALA A 152 4.15 -17.35 -10.25
N TYR A 153 3.47 -16.20 -10.20
CA TYR A 153 3.28 -15.41 -8.98
C TYR A 153 1.82 -15.03 -8.79
N LYS A 154 1.24 -15.35 -7.62
CA LYS A 154 -0.13 -14.98 -7.26
C LYS A 154 -0.35 -13.47 -7.36
N GLU A 155 0.65 -12.70 -6.96
CA GLU A 155 0.62 -11.24 -6.93
C GLU A 155 0.56 -10.61 -8.34
N ALA A 156 0.98 -11.32 -9.39
CA ALA A 156 0.92 -10.86 -10.77
C ALA A 156 -0.41 -11.20 -11.47
N LYS A 157 -1.31 -11.98 -10.85
CA LYS A 157 -2.56 -12.45 -11.49
C LYS A 157 -3.64 -11.39 -11.59
N ARG A 158 -3.65 -10.41 -10.69
CA ARG A 158 -4.67 -9.36 -10.64
C ARG A 158 -4.01 -8.02 -10.39
N CYS A 159 -4.32 -7.04 -11.24
CA CYS A 159 -4.01 -5.65 -10.95
C CYS A 159 -4.89 -5.18 -9.78
N ARG A 160 -4.25 -4.73 -8.70
CA ARG A 160 -4.92 -4.19 -7.51
C ARG A 160 -4.94 -2.66 -7.48
N ALA A 161 -4.28 -2.00 -8.44
CA ALA A 161 -4.14 -0.56 -8.48
C ALA A 161 -5.48 0.19 -8.50
N TYR A 162 -6.48 -0.30 -9.26
CA TYR A 162 -7.82 0.29 -9.26
C TYR A 162 -8.51 0.20 -7.89
N ASP A 163 -8.42 -0.97 -7.25
CA ASP A 163 -9.00 -1.20 -5.93
C ASP A 163 -8.30 -0.32 -4.86
N SER A 164 -6.96 -0.22 -4.92
CA SER A 164 -6.19 0.69 -4.07
C SER A 164 -6.55 2.15 -4.30
N TYR A 165 -6.60 2.60 -5.55
CA TYR A 165 -6.93 3.98 -5.91
C TYR A 165 -8.32 4.38 -5.43
N HIS A 166 -9.30 3.47 -5.55
CA HIS A 166 -10.62 3.66 -4.96
C HIS A 166 -10.55 3.92 -3.45
N LEU A 167 -9.76 3.14 -2.68
CA LEU A 167 -9.60 3.35 -1.24
C LEU A 167 -8.94 4.70 -0.91
N LEU A 168 -7.98 5.15 -1.73
CA LEU A 168 -7.37 6.48 -1.58
C LEU A 168 -8.41 7.58 -1.80
N CYS A 169 -9.16 7.53 -2.91
CA CYS A 169 -10.21 8.50 -3.20
C CYS A 169 -11.34 8.51 -2.17
N LYS A 170 -11.63 7.35 -1.55
CA LYS A 170 -12.64 7.22 -0.48
C LYS A 170 -12.23 7.91 0.82
N SER A 171 -10.94 8.01 1.09
CA SER A 171 -10.47 8.22 2.47
C SER A 171 -9.60 9.46 2.62
N ALA A 172 -9.09 10.01 1.52
CA ALA A 172 -8.35 11.26 1.54
C ALA A 172 -9.24 12.45 1.92
N THR A 173 -8.67 13.49 2.52
CA THR A 173 -9.35 14.78 2.69
C THR A 173 -9.51 15.43 1.32
N PHE A 174 -10.71 15.34 0.74
CA PHE A 174 -10.92 15.61 -0.68
C PHE A 174 -10.67 17.06 -1.05
N SER A 175 -11.16 18.02 -0.25
CA SER A 175 -11.00 19.45 -0.49
C SER A 175 -9.54 19.90 -0.59
N GLU A 176 -8.64 19.22 0.12
CA GLU A 176 -7.20 19.53 0.15
C GLU A 176 -6.43 18.76 -0.92
N ASN A 177 -6.87 17.53 -1.24
CA ASN A 177 -6.12 16.59 -2.08
C ASN A 177 -6.73 16.33 -3.46
N ALA A 178 -7.82 17.01 -3.85
CA ALA A 178 -8.51 16.80 -5.12
C ALA A 178 -7.59 16.86 -6.34
N GLN A 179 -6.73 17.88 -6.43
CA GLN A 179 -5.79 18.02 -7.55
C GLN A 179 -4.77 16.87 -7.60
N LEU A 180 -4.27 16.47 -6.43
CA LEU A 180 -3.32 15.37 -6.31
C LEU A 180 -3.99 14.05 -6.73
N LEU A 181 -5.21 13.77 -6.27
CA LEU A 181 -6.00 12.62 -6.66
C LEU A 181 -6.34 12.60 -8.16
N LEU A 182 -6.54 13.77 -8.80
CA LEU A 182 -6.76 13.88 -10.25
C LEU A 182 -5.51 13.65 -11.09
N SER A 183 -4.32 13.88 -10.52
CA SER A 183 -3.05 13.87 -11.27
C SER A 183 -2.79 12.58 -12.07
N PRO A 184 -3.15 11.36 -11.62
CA PRO A 184 -2.96 10.15 -12.42
C PRO A 184 -3.77 10.12 -13.71
N ILE A 185 -4.91 10.82 -13.72
CA ILE A 185 -5.83 10.92 -14.85
C ILE A 185 -5.41 12.10 -15.74
N SER A 186 -5.33 13.31 -15.17
CA SER A 186 -5.17 14.56 -15.93
C SER A 186 -3.86 14.60 -16.72
N THR A 187 -2.76 14.12 -16.15
CA THR A 187 -1.44 14.08 -16.80
C THR A 187 -1.38 13.15 -18.01
N ARG A 188 -2.32 12.20 -18.12
CA ARG A 188 -2.34 11.17 -19.17
C ARG A 188 -3.47 11.35 -20.19
N LEU A 189 -4.31 12.37 -20.04
CA LEU A 189 -5.42 12.64 -20.99
C LEU A 189 -4.92 12.84 -22.43
N ALA A 190 -3.75 13.46 -22.62
CA ALA A 190 -3.15 13.61 -23.95
C ALA A 190 -2.85 12.27 -24.65
N LEU A 191 -2.65 11.19 -23.87
CA LEU A 191 -2.36 9.85 -24.35
C LEU A 191 -3.64 9.00 -24.53
N ALA A 192 -4.82 9.54 -24.23
CA ALA A 192 -6.11 8.83 -24.32
C ALA A 192 -6.55 8.51 -25.77
N SER A 193 -5.83 8.99 -26.78
CA SER A 193 -5.99 8.55 -28.17
C SER A 193 -5.70 7.06 -28.33
N HIS A 194 -4.74 6.52 -27.58
CA HIS A 194 -4.41 5.09 -27.58
C HIS A 194 -5.50 4.26 -26.89
N PRO A 195 -6.08 3.23 -27.56
CA PRO A 195 -7.19 2.45 -27.00
C PRO A 195 -6.89 1.77 -25.65
N LYS A 196 -5.68 1.20 -25.50
CA LYS A 196 -5.25 0.57 -24.23
C LYS A 196 -5.21 1.58 -23.08
N THR A 197 -4.57 2.73 -23.31
CA THR A 197 -4.48 3.81 -22.32
C THR A 197 -5.86 4.35 -21.96
N ARG A 198 -6.74 4.54 -22.96
CA ARG A 198 -8.12 4.99 -22.74
C ARG A 198 -8.92 4.02 -21.87
N ALA A 199 -8.80 2.72 -22.10
CA ALA A 199 -9.47 1.70 -21.28
C ALA A 199 -8.98 1.74 -19.83
N LYS A 200 -7.66 1.91 -19.62
CA LYS A 200 -7.07 2.03 -18.28
C LYS A 200 -7.52 3.31 -17.56
N LEU A 201 -7.52 4.45 -18.26
CA LEU A 201 -8.02 5.72 -17.74
C LEU A 201 -9.50 5.61 -17.36
N HIS A 202 -10.32 4.95 -18.18
CA HIS A 202 -11.74 4.73 -17.88
C HIS A 202 -11.90 3.96 -16.55
N GLY A 203 -11.18 2.86 -16.36
CA GLY A 203 -11.23 2.09 -15.10
C GLY A 203 -10.77 2.91 -13.89
N LEU A 204 -9.79 3.79 -14.08
CA LEU A 204 -9.28 4.67 -13.03
C LEU A 204 -10.32 5.72 -12.64
N ILE A 205 -10.96 6.35 -13.62
CA ILE A 205 -12.07 7.30 -13.42
C ILE A 205 -13.22 6.62 -12.68
N GLN A 206 -13.63 5.42 -13.09
CA GLN A 206 -14.68 4.67 -12.39
C GLN A 206 -14.33 4.41 -10.92
N SER A 207 -13.05 4.10 -10.65
CA SER A 207 -12.55 3.85 -9.29
C SER A 207 -12.54 5.13 -8.45
N ALA A 208 -12.14 6.27 -9.04
CA ALA A 208 -12.23 7.59 -8.42
C ALA A 208 -13.68 7.95 -8.09
N VAL A 209 -14.58 7.89 -9.08
CA VAL A 209 -16.00 8.23 -8.89
C VAL A 209 -16.61 7.42 -7.75
N ARG A 210 -16.40 6.10 -7.72
CA ARG A 210 -16.88 5.24 -6.63
C ARG A 210 -16.27 5.65 -5.28
N GLY A 211 -14.98 5.97 -5.25
CA GLY A 211 -14.29 6.38 -4.02
C GLY A 211 -14.85 7.70 -3.49
N ILE A 212 -14.95 8.71 -4.36
CA ILE A 212 -15.43 10.05 -4.01
C ILE A 212 -16.88 10.01 -3.52
N GLN A 213 -17.74 9.20 -4.14
CA GLN A 213 -19.13 9.01 -3.69
C GLN A 213 -19.23 8.44 -2.27
N GLU A 214 -18.24 7.65 -1.86
CA GLU A 214 -18.15 7.06 -0.51
C GLU A 214 -17.34 7.95 0.45
N ASN A 215 -16.76 9.05 -0.01
CA ASN A 215 -15.86 9.88 0.77
C ASN A 215 -16.65 10.91 1.59
N PRO A 216 -16.63 10.82 2.94
CA PRO A 216 -17.38 11.75 3.79
C PRO A 216 -16.82 13.18 3.79
N SER A 217 -15.60 13.40 3.32
CA SER A 217 -14.98 14.73 3.18
C SER A 217 -15.30 15.41 1.84
N ALA A 218 -15.85 14.68 0.87
CA ALA A 218 -16.22 15.23 -0.42
C ALA A 218 -17.61 15.90 -0.35
N SER A 219 -17.69 17.18 -0.68
CA SER A 219 -18.97 17.87 -0.81
C SER A 219 -19.48 17.83 -2.26
N PRO A 220 -20.81 17.93 -2.51
CA PRO A 220 -21.35 17.90 -3.87
C PRO A 220 -20.74 18.96 -4.83
N PRO A 221 -20.42 20.19 -4.38
CA PRO A 221 -19.66 21.14 -5.19
C PRO A 221 -18.27 20.65 -5.58
N ASP A 222 -17.56 19.96 -4.67
CA ASP A 222 -16.21 19.47 -4.94
C ASP A 222 -16.24 18.37 -6.02
N VAL A 223 -17.28 17.53 -6.02
CA VAL A 223 -17.48 16.51 -7.06
C VAL A 223 -17.67 17.13 -8.44
N CYS A 224 -18.30 18.31 -8.52
CA CYS A 224 -18.49 19.02 -9.79
C CYS A 224 -17.19 19.67 -10.34
N LEU A 225 -16.15 19.79 -9.50
CA LEU A 225 -14.83 20.30 -9.89
C LEU A 225 -13.87 19.19 -10.34
N PHE A 226 -14.21 17.93 -10.06
CA PHE A 226 -13.43 16.74 -10.40
C PHE A 226 -13.79 16.21 -11.80
#